data_AF-A0A2R5H254-F1
#
_entry.id   AF-A0A2R5H254-F1
#
_cell.length_a   1.000
_cell.length_b   1.000
_cell.length_c   1.000
_cell.angle_alpha   90.00
_cell.angle_beta   90.00
_cell.angle_gamma   90.00
#
_symmetry.space_group_name_H-M   'P 1'
#
loop_
_entity.id
_entity.type
_entity.pdbx_description
1 polymer ?
#
loop_
_entity_poly.entity_id
_entity_poly.type
_entity_poly.pdbx_seq_one_letter_code
_entity_poly.pdbx_strand_id
1 'polypeptide(L)'
;HIFNDLIVATTYAGESLHESLLTDDIRAKALAALTAVHEAGVAHRDVLLRNFVMDATGAVRIIDFAQAKTNASHRDFQKDRDAFRSVFSISDSRGRHRD
;
A
#
# COMPACT_ATOMS: atom_id res chain seq x y z
N HIS A 1 18.66 6.46 29.22
CA HIS A 1 17.93 6.40 27.94
C HIS A 1 17.10 5.13 27.94
N ILE A 2 15.83 5.25 28.36
CA ILE A 2 14.89 4.14 28.27
C ILE A 2 14.41 4.13 26.82
N PHE A 3 14.77 3.10 26.05
CA PHE A 3 14.15 2.86 24.76
C PHE A 3 12.66 2.62 25.04
N ASN A 4 11.82 3.52 24.57
CA ASN A 4 10.38 3.35 24.64
C ASN A 4 10.00 2.41 23.49
N ASP A 5 10.13 1.11 23.72
CA ASP A 5 9.74 0.07 22.76
C ASP A 5 8.21 0.07 22.66
N LEU A 6 7.67 0.94 21.80
CA LEU A 6 6.25 0.97 21.50
C LEU A 6 5.89 -0.28 20.68
N ILE A 7 5.26 -1.26 21.32
CA ILE A 7 4.67 -2.41 20.65
C ILE A 7 3.22 -2.08 20.32
N VAL A 8 2.88 -2.07 19.04
CA VAL A 8 1.48 -1.99 18.57
C VAL A 8 1.07 -3.38 18.11
N ALA A 9 0.15 -4.02 18.84
CA ALA A 9 -0.45 -5.29 18.45
C ALA A 9 -1.80 -5.03 17.77
N THR A 10 -2.04 -5.73 16.67
CA THR A 10 -3.31 -5.70 15.92
C THR A 10 -3.73 -7.11 15.54
N THR A 11 -4.97 -7.27 15.07
CA THR A 11 -5.41 -8.52 14.46
C THR A 11 -4.55 -8.86 13.25
N TYR A 12 -4.36 -10.15 12.96
CA TYR A 12 -3.64 -10.58 11.77
C TYR A 12 -4.24 -9.94 10.51
N ALA A 13 -3.43 -9.17 9.78
CA ALA A 13 -3.87 -8.40 8.62
C ALA A 13 -3.60 -9.10 7.28
N GLY A 14 -2.77 -10.16 7.28
CA GLY A 14 -2.35 -10.87 6.07
C GLY A 14 -0.83 -10.97 5.93
N GLU A 15 -0.39 -11.51 4.81
CA GLU A 15 1.02 -11.56 4.42
C GLU A 15 1.36 -10.39 3.49
N SER A 16 2.54 -9.82 3.62
CA SER A 16 3.03 -8.76 2.73
C SER A 16 2.99 -9.18 1.26
N LEU A 17 2.60 -8.27 0.38
CA LEU A 17 2.68 -8.50 -1.05
C LEU A 17 4.15 -8.63 -1.50
N HIS A 18 4.35 -9.44 -2.53
CA HIS A 18 5.63 -9.65 -3.20
C HIS A 18 5.46 -9.47 -4.71
N GLU A 19 6.55 -9.12 -5.41
CA GLU A 19 6.52 -8.80 -6.85
C GLU A 19 5.91 -9.93 -7.70
N SER A 20 6.11 -11.18 -7.29
CA SER A 20 5.56 -12.38 -7.95
C SER A 20 4.03 -12.45 -7.93
N LEU A 21 3.38 -11.74 -7.01
CA LEU A 21 1.92 -11.69 -6.86
C LEU A 21 1.29 -10.50 -7.59
N LEU A 22 2.08 -9.64 -8.25
CA LEU A 22 1.56 -8.43 -8.88
C LEU A 22 0.78 -8.74 -10.17
N THR A 23 -0.52 -8.95 -10.01
CA THR A 23 -1.53 -9.00 -11.08
C THR A 23 -2.27 -7.67 -11.19
N ASP A 24 -3.01 -7.46 -12.29
CA ASP A 24 -3.86 -6.28 -12.44
C ASP A 24 -4.95 -6.19 -11.38
N ASP A 25 -5.52 -7.35 -10.97
CA ASP A 25 -6.50 -7.42 -9.88
C ASP A 25 -5.89 -6.97 -8.54
N ILE A 26 -4.70 -7.48 -8.20
CA ILE A 26 -4.01 -7.10 -6.97
C ILE A 26 -3.62 -5.63 -6.97
N ARG A 27 -3.18 -5.10 -8.12
CA ARG A 27 -2.92 -3.66 -8.29
C ARG A 27 -4.18 -2.83 -8.08
N ALA A 28 -5.33 -3.25 -8.62
CA ALA A 28 -6.59 -2.54 -8.43
C ALA A 28 -7.03 -2.53 -6.95
N LYS A 29 -6.92 -3.68 -6.26
CA LYS A 29 -7.22 -3.79 -4.82
C LYS A 29 -6.29 -2.94 -3.95
N ALA A 30 -4.99 -2.95 -4.26
CA ALA A 30 -4.01 -2.13 -3.54
C ALA A 30 -4.28 -0.62 -3.74
N LEU A 31 -4.66 -0.21 -4.96
CA LEU A 31 -5.04 1.17 -5.23
C LEU A 31 -6.31 1.56 -4.45
N ALA A 32 -7.32 0.69 -4.41
CA ALA A 32 -8.54 0.92 -3.63
C ALA A 32 -8.23 1.09 -2.13
N ALA A 33 -7.34 0.26 -1.57
CA ALA A 33 -6.90 0.40 -0.18
C ALA A 33 -6.19 1.74 0.08
N LEU A 34 -5.32 2.19 -0.85
CA LEU A 34 -4.63 3.48 -0.72
C LEU A 34 -5.60 4.66 -0.82
N THR A 35 -6.58 4.58 -1.72
CA THR A 35 -7.65 5.58 -1.83
C THR A 35 -8.46 5.68 -0.54
N ALA A 36 -8.80 4.56 0.09
CA ALA A 36 -9.52 4.56 1.37
C ALA A 36 -8.72 5.25 2.50
N VAL A 37 -7.40 5.07 2.53
CA VAL A 37 -6.51 5.81 3.44
C VAL A 37 -6.56 7.32 3.18
N HIS A 38 -6.55 7.73 1.90
CA HIS A 38 -6.65 9.14 1.51
C HIS A 38 -8.01 9.75 1.84
N GLU A 39 -9.11 9.03 1.62
CA GLU A 39 -10.47 9.44 1.98
C GLU A 39 -10.65 9.65 3.49
N ALA A 40 -9.89 8.91 4.31
CA ALA A 40 -9.81 9.13 5.75
C ALA A 40 -8.97 10.37 6.15
N GLY A 41 -8.47 11.15 5.18
CA GLY A 41 -7.65 12.34 5.42
C GLY A 41 -6.20 12.03 5.81
N VAL A 42 -5.73 10.82 5.54
CA VAL A 42 -4.39 10.32 5.92
C VAL A 42 -3.54 10.10 4.67
N ALA A 43 -2.31 10.59 4.66
CA ALA A 43 -1.30 10.15 3.70
C ALA A 43 -0.42 9.10 4.36
N HIS A 44 -0.19 7.97 3.70
CA HIS A 44 0.61 6.86 4.23
C HIS A 44 2.09 7.23 4.33
N ARG A 45 2.63 7.90 3.30
CA ARG A 45 4.02 8.39 3.20
C ARG A 45 5.12 7.33 3.17
N ASP A 46 4.81 6.07 3.42
CA ASP A 46 5.71 4.91 3.19
C ASP A 46 5.06 3.89 2.26
N VAL A 47 4.75 4.28 1.02
CA VAL A 47 4.06 3.43 0.05
C VAL A 47 5.06 2.45 -0.57
N LEU A 48 5.22 1.30 0.08
CA LEU A 48 6.13 0.22 -0.30
C LEU A 48 5.37 -1.10 -0.35
N LEU A 49 5.78 -2.01 -1.23
CA LEU A 49 5.03 -3.25 -1.47
C LEU A 49 4.80 -4.07 -0.20
N ARG A 50 5.79 -4.12 0.69
CA ARG A 50 5.70 -4.83 1.99
C ARG A 50 4.61 -4.28 2.93
N ASN A 51 4.22 -3.02 2.76
CA ASN A 51 3.20 -2.36 3.58
C ASN A 51 1.79 -2.60 3.05
N PHE A 52 1.65 -3.31 1.92
CA PHE A 52 0.40 -3.88 1.47
C PHE A 52 0.39 -5.34 1.87
N VAL A 53 -0.65 -5.78 2.56
CA VAL A 53 -0.82 -7.18 2.98
C VAL A 53 -2.08 -7.76 2.37
N MET A 54 -2.06 -9.06 2.11
CA MET A 54 -3.21 -9.80 1.61
C MET A 54 -3.60 -10.89 2.60
N ASP A 55 -4.87 -10.91 2.99
CA ASP A 55 -5.41 -11.97 3.84
C ASP A 55 -5.85 -13.20 3.03
N ALA A 56 -6.24 -14.27 3.74
CA ALA A 56 -6.66 -15.54 3.13
C ALA A 56 -7.91 -15.42 2.23
N THR A 57 -8.65 -14.30 2.29
CA THR A 57 -9.80 -14.03 1.43
C THR A 57 -9.41 -13.30 0.14
N GLY A 58 -8.15 -12.89 0.01
CA GLY A 58 -7.64 -12.12 -1.12
C GLY A 58 -7.94 -10.62 -1.03
N ALA A 59 -8.31 -10.13 0.17
CA ALA A 59 -8.48 -8.70 0.43
C ALA A 59 -7.11 -8.05 0.70
N VAL A 60 -6.87 -6.89 0.10
CA VAL A 60 -5.62 -6.12 0.28
C VAL A 60 -5.84 -5.01 1.31
N ARG A 61 -4.94 -4.91 2.29
CA ARG A 61 -4.94 -3.90 3.36
C ARG A 61 -3.59 -3.20 3.41
N ILE A 62 -3.54 -2.01 4.02
CA ILE A 62 -2.30 -1.26 4.25
C ILE A 62 -1.93 -1.34 5.73
N ILE A 63 -0.65 -1.57 6.01
CA ILE A 63 -0.06 -1.61 7.35
C ILE A 63 1.10 -0.61 7.45
N ASP A 64 1.60 -0.41 8.68
CA ASP A 64 2.74 0.45 9.00
C ASP A 64 2.53 1.95 8.76
N PHE A 65 1.71 2.55 9.63
CA PHE A 65 1.41 3.99 9.61
C PHE A 65 2.43 4.83 10.39
N ALA A 66 3.63 4.32 10.71
CA ALA A 66 4.61 5.06 11.53
C ALA A 66 5.01 6.41 10.92
N GLN A 67 5.02 6.51 9.58
CA GLN A 67 5.38 7.71 8.83
C GLN A 67 4.16 8.54 8.36
N ALA A 68 2.96 8.08 8.68
CA ALA A 68 1.72 8.64 8.16
C ALA A 68 1.49 10.07 8.64
N LYS A 69 0.66 10.80 7.89
CA LYS A 69 0.27 12.17 8.20
C LYS A 69 -1.24 12.30 8.14
N THR A 70 -1.85 12.67 9.27
CA THR A 70 -3.26 13.08 9.36
C THR A 70 -3.44 14.52 8.86
N ASN A 71 -4.66 14.90 8.48
CA ASN A 71 -4.95 16.19 7.85
C ASN A 71 -4.02 16.45 6.65
N ALA A 72 -3.79 15.40 5.87
CA ALA A 72 -2.89 15.42 4.74
C ALA A 72 -3.40 16.36 3.63
N SER A 73 -2.48 17.01 2.95
CA SER A 73 -2.78 17.86 1.81
C SER A 73 -2.92 17.04 0.53
N HIS A 74 -3.53 17.62 -0.50
CA HIS A 74 -3.54 17.02 -1.84
C HIS A 74 -2.13 16.68 -2.37
N ARG A 75 -1.11 17.47 -1.99
CA ARG A 75 0.28 17.19 -2.35
C ARG A 75 0.82 15.94 -1.66
N ASP A 76 0.41 15.68 -0.42
CA ASP A 76 0.82 14.47 0.30
C ASP A 76 0.19 13.22 -0.37
N PHE A 77 -1.09 13.29 -0.74
CA PHE A 77 -1.75 12.22 -1.49
C PHE A 77 -1.10 11.97 -2.87
N GLN A 78 -0.70 13.04 -3.56
CA GLN A 78 -0.05 12.90 -4.86
C GLN A 78 1.30 12.15 -4.74
N LYS A 79 2.08 12.40 -3.69
CA LYS A 79 3.32 11.66 -3.43
C LYS A 79 3.08 10.17 -3.22
N ASP A 80 2.06 9.81 -2.45
CA ASP A 80 1.67 8.41 -2.26
C ASP A 80 1.29 7.76 -3.59
N ARG A 81 0.54 8.46 -4.45
CA ARG A 81 0.15 7.95 -5.78
C ARG A 81 1.35 7.76 -6.71
N ASP A 82 2.32 8.65 -6.68
CA ASP A 82 3.54 8.54 -7.49
C ASP A 82 4.41 7.37 -7.02
N ALA A 83 4.54 7.19 -5.70
CA ALA A 83 5.20 6.03 -5.11
C ALA A 83 4.47 4.73 -5.47
N PHE A 84 3.13 4.70 -5.36
CA PHE A 84 2.31 3.56 -5.77
C PHE A 84 2.57 3.17 -7.23
N ARG A 85 2.56 4.15 -8.16
CA ARG A 85 2.87 3.88 -9.56
C ARG A 85 4.24 3.26 -9.73
N SER A 86 5.26 3.79 -9.05
CA SER A 86 6.63 3.24 -9.13
C SER A 86 6.71 1.80 -8.63
N VAL A 87 6.05 1.47 -7.52
CA VAL A 87 6.08 0.13 -6.91
C VAL A 87 5.29 -0.89 -7.74
N PHE A 88 4.18 -0.48 -8.36
CA PHE A 88 3.27 -1.37 -9.09
C PHE A 88 3.44 -1.30 -10.63
N SER A 89 4.58 -0.81 -11.13
CA SER A 89 4.85 -0.63 -12.58
C SER A 89 5.10 -1.93 -13.37
N ILE A 90 5.15 -3.10 -12.72
CA ILE A 90 5.52 -4.39 -13.35
C ILE A 90 4.44 -4.96 -14.31
N SER A 91 3.29 -4.31 -14.46
CA SER A 91 2.16 -4.82 -15.26
C SER A 91 2.11 -4.34 -16.72
N ASP A 92 2.84 -3.29 -17.11
CA ASP A 92 2.63 -2.64 -18.43
C ASP A 92 3.37 -3.33 -19.61
N SER A 93 4.29 -4.25 -19.32
CA SER A 93 5.11 -4.91 -20.36
C SER A 93 4.63 -6.31 -20.78
N ARG A 94 3.63 -6.90 -20.11
CA ARG A 94 3.15 -8.27 -20.42
C ARG A 94 1.86 -8.31 -21.25
N GLY A 95 1.24 -7.17 -21.54
CA GLY A 95 -0.03 -7.06 -22.28
C GLY A 95 0.07 -6.67 -23.77
N ARG A 96 1.24 -6.29 -24.30
CA ARG A 96 1.40 -5.83 -25.71
C ARG A 96 2.05 -6.85 -26.65
N HIS A 97 1.81 -8.15 -26.44
CA HIS A 97 2.31 -9.16 -27.38
C HIS A 97 1.35 -10.33 -27.57
N ARG A 98 0.10 -10.01 -27.94
CA ARG A 98 -0.79 -10.90 -28.68
C ARG A 98 -1.61 -10.01 -29.59
N ASP A 99 -1.17 -9.92 -30.84
CA ASP A 99 -1.95 -9.87 -32.08
C ASP A 99 -0.97 -10.02 -33.26
#